data_AF-A0A7X7D970-F1
#
_entry.id   AF-A0A7X7D970-F1
#
_cell.length_a   1.000
_cell.length_b   1.000
_cell.length_c   1.000
_cell.angle_alpha   90.00
_cell.angle_beta   90.00
_cell.angle_gamma   90.00
#
_symmetry.space_group_name_H-M   'P 1'
#
loop_
_entity.id
_entity.type
_entity.pdbx_description
1 polymer ?
#
loop_
_entity_poly.entity_id
_entity_poly.type
_entity_poly.pdbx_seq_one_letter_code
_entity_poly.pdbx_strand_id
1 'polypeptide(L)'
;MPIPRSLLARTAPVDHDMRITQGSWPEGLRGELIISAPDPSTLDGPHPFFGEGLTYRLSLQPGTFGAPSDRFAWRQRVIDSPSARLRAKRPDVFEATMIGVQSPFGVVNSANTAPLPWGDRLFTTWDVGRPTEIDPVTLGFLGEVGHRDQWQPFEVMPQPVLPLIMSTAHPVIDPDRDVMWTVNTLWGQLHVVRWDGEGPVQWWPIEGAIIPQSVHTITQTRNWIVVADCAFKVEPQVLSGGERTEPNNYGGPVYLIRKDALEATAPGQPVPCSAFELAPEMNHYYGVYDDSDGIQVLFEHTENSDIAMAQRPGDVDALGRPCDPALMGLYGFPMSPDRTTLVQFDPSTGKVTHRAESLDPQRLWTRQLNAMDWSTEGMSNPVSHHLVHQGWRPEAITQRLLALYGDRVDRTLWPEEETPPLVVTLERQDLTVTSEYELAMDDFPSSPIFVPRDPDAAGTSRYAGSDPGGHDGWVVVPIINDDGFRVEVFDAGDVGSGPVATLAEPGMKVPFILHSAWMLRAEPAQDRPRLRFADELARVGELPDDLARVAHEVAADLDEGVPIGR
;
A
#
# COMPACT_ATOMS: atom_id res chain seq x y z
N MET A 1 -15.30 -9.63 20.30
CA MET A 1 -14.14 -10.55 20.36
C MET A 1 -13.03 -9.88 19.59
N PRO A 2 -11.81 -9.87 20.12
CA PRO A 2 -11.02 -8.68 19.88
C PRO A 2 -9.93 -8.93 18.83
N ILE A 3 -9.46 -7.87 18.17
CA ILE A 3 -8.42 -7.81 17.12
C ILE A 3 -7.27 -8.79 17.39
N PRO A 4 -6.79 -9.60 16.43
CA PRO A 4 -5.79 -10.63 16.71
C PRO A 4 -4.52 -10.07 17.41
N ARG A 5 -4.16 -10.65 18.56
CA ARG A 5 -3.00 -10.23 19.37
C ARG A 5 -1.69 -10.57 18.68
N SER A 6 -1.72 -11.48 17.71
CA SER A 6 -0.57 -11.82 16.87
C SER A 6 -0.22 -10.79 15.82
N LEU A 7 -1.05 -9.76 15.56
CA LEU A 7 -0.77 -8.74 14.53
C LEU A 7 0.59 -8.08 14.72
N LEU A 8 0.94 -7.69 15.94
CA LEU A 8 2.20 -7.00 16.24
C LEU A 8 3.22 -7.93 16.91
N ALA A 9 3.02 -9.25 16.79
CA ALA A 9 3.98 -10.22 17.28
C ALA A 9 5.30 -10.10 16.51
N ARG A 10 6.42 -10.09 17.23
CA ARG A 10 7.76 -9.89 16.66
C ARG A 10 8.44 -11.18 16.20
N THR A 11 7.67 -12.26 16.08
CA THR A 11 8.20 -13.55 15.65
C THR A 11 8.59 -13.46 14.19
N ALA A 12 9.85 -13.82 13.89
CA ALA A 12 10.31 -13.86 12.52
C ALA A 12 9.46 -14.86 11.69
N PRO A 13 9.00 -14.46 10.50
CA PRO A 13 8.20 -15.34 9.66
C PRO A 13 9.04 -16.48 9.10
N VAL A 14 8.38 -17.59 8.76
CA VAL A 14 9.01 -18.76 8.13
C VAL A 14 8.21 -19.18 6.91
N ASP A 15 8.86 -19.94 6.03
CA ASP A 15 8.18 -20.51 4.86
C ASP A 15 7.22 -21.62 5.27
N HIS A 16 6.09 -21.73 4.56
CA HIS A 16 5.07 -22.73 4.80
C HIS A 16 4.59 -23.37 3.49
N ASP A 17 4.20 -24.63 3.57
CA ASP A 17 3.55 -25.35 2.47
C ASP A 17 2.08 -25.57 2.84
N MET A 18 1.23 -24.64 2.42
CA MET A 18 -0.18 -24.60 2.78
C MET A 18 -0.97 -25.71 2.06
N ARG A 19 -2.05 -26.16 2.69
CA ARG A 19 -2.94 -27.19 2.13
C ARG A 19 -4.38 -26.68 2.05
N ILE A 20 -5.15 -27.25 1.13
CA ILE A 20 -6.60 -27.04 1.09
C ILE A 20 -7.21 -27.69 2.34
N THR A 21 -7.88 -26.90 3.17
CA THR A 21 -8.55 -27.38 4.39
C THR A 21 -10.06 -27.40 4.26
N GLN A 22 -10.61 -26.58 3.36
CA GLN A 22 -12.04 -26.53 3.04
C GLN A 22 -12.25 -26.26 1.55
N GLY A 23 -13.38 -26.73 1.02
CA GLY A 23 -13.77 -26.49 -0.37
C GLY A 23 -12.90 -27.22 -1.39
N SER A 24 -12.85 -26.71 -2.62
CA SER A 24 -12.05 -27.25 -3.72
C SER A 24 -11.37 -26.10 -4.45
N TRP A 25 -10.04 -26.16 -4.59
CA TRP A 25 -9.30 -25.11 -5.27
C TRP A 25 -9.78 -24.96 -6.71
N PRO A 26 -10.21 -23.76 -7.15
CA PRO A 26 -10.81 -23.62 -8.46
C PRO A 26 -9.85 -23.94 -9.61
N GLU A 27 -10.38 -24.60 -10.64
CA GLU A 27 -9.64 -24.80 -11.89
C GLU A 27 -9.33 -23.45 -12.53
N GLY A 28 -8.09 -23.27 -12.99
CA GLY A 28 -7.64 -22.03 -13.63
C GLY A 28 -7.19 -20.92 -12.67
N LEU A 29 -7.49 -20.99 -11.36
CA LEU A 29 -6.94 -20.06 -10.38
C LEU A 29 -5.42 -20.22 -10.29
N ARG A 30 -4.68 -19.20 -10.72
CA ARG A 30 -3.22 -19.26 -10.90
C ARG A 30 -2.54 -17.91 -10.73
N GLY A 31 -1.22 -17.95 -10.63
CA GLY A 31 -0.36 -16.79 -10.43
C GLY A 31 0.03 -16.65 -8.97
N GLU A 32 0.40 -15.45 -8.58
CA GLU A 32 1.02 -15.17 -7.29
C GLU A 32 0.24 -14.07 -6.57
N LEU A 33 -0.09 -14.32 -5.31
CA LEU A 33 -0.45 -13.28 -4.35
C LEU A 33 0.84 -12.76 -3.74
N ILE A 34 1.22 -11.53 -4.07
CA ILE A 34 2.35 -10.81 -3.47
C ILE A 34 1.80 -9.88 -2.40
N ILE A 35 2.39 -9.89 -1.21
CA ILE A 35 2.00 -9.03 -0.09
C ILE A 35 3.24 -8.31 0.44
N SER A 36 3.16 -6.99 0.57
CA SER A 36 4.17 -6.21 1.27
C SER A 36 3.81 -6.09 2.75
N ALA A 37 4.82 -6.17 3.62
CA ALA A 37 4.67 -6.12 5.06
C ALA A 37 5.95 -5.55 5.71
N PRO A 38 5.86 -4.98 6.92
CA PRO A 38 7.05 -4.71 7.72
C PRO A 38 7.60 -6.02 8.34
N ASP A 39 8.93 -6.16 8.43
CA ASP A 39 9.60 -7.27 9.11
C ASP A 39 9.24 -7.24 10.61
N PRO A 40 8.56 -8.27 11.13
CA PRO A 40 8.15 -8.37 12.52
C PRO A 40 9.28 -8.15 13.54
N SER A 41 10.51 -8.56 13.20
CA SER A 41 11.67 -8.43 14.08
C SER A 41 12.11 -6.98 14.29
N THR A 42 11.62 -6.05 13.46
CA THR A 42 11.97 -4.62 13.45
C THR A 42 10.80 -3.71 13.85
N LEU A 43 9.75 -4.27 14.45
CA LEU A 43 8.61 -3.52 15.01
C LEU A 43 8.92 -2.96 16.40
N ASP A 44 10.05 -2.26 16.53
CA ASP A 44 10.55 -1.66 17.77
C ASP A 44 10.19 -0.17 17.92
N GLY A 45 9.80 0.49 16.82
CA GLY A 45 9.38 1.87 16.77
C GLY A 45 7.94 2.14 17.26
N PRO A 46 7.52 3.42 17.22
CA PRO A 46 6.19 3.83 17.67
C PRO A 46 5.06 3.34 16.75
N HIS A 47 5.39 2.89 15.53
CA HIS A 47 4.45 2.46 14.51
C HIS A 47 5.00 1.25 13.75
N PRO A 48 4.18 0.21 13.45
CA PRO A 48 4.62 -0.96 12.69
C PRO A 48 5.06 -0.65 11.25
N PHE A 49 4.61 0.47 10.67
CA PHE A 49 4.92 0.82 9.28
C PHE A 49 6.42 1.12 9.09
N PHE A 50 7.14 1.43 10.18
CA PHE A 50 8.56 1.77 10.11
C PHE A 50 9.51 0.56 10.20
N GLY A 51 8.96 -0.66 10.21
CA GLY A 51 9.77 -1.87 10.08
C GLY A 51 10.48 -1.96 8.72
N GLU A 52 11.53 -2.77 8.64
CA GLU A 52 12.19 -3.08 7.37
C GLU A 52 11.23 -3.78 6.40
N GLY A 53 11.47 -3.70 5.10
CA GLY A 53 10.60 -4.33 4.11
C GLY A 53 10.68 -5.85 4.10
N LEU A 54 9.51 -6.47 4.13
CA LEU A 54 9.30 -7.91 3.99
C LEU A 54 8.28 -8.15 2.87
N THR A 55 8.53 -9.15 2.04
CA THR A 55 7.55 -9.60 1.04
C THR A 55 7.15 -11.04 1.32
N TYR A 56 5.84 -11.29 1.32
CA TYR A 56 5.27 -12.63 1.25
C TYR A 56 4.82 -12.92 -0.19
N ARG A 57 4.99 -14.17 -0.62
CA ARG A 57 4.41 -14.72 -1.84
C ARG A 57 3.64 -15.99 -1.51
N LEU A 58 2.36 -16.03 -1.88
CA LEU A 58 1.60 -17.26 -2.02
C LEU A 58 1.48 -17.61 -3.50
N SER A 59 2.03 -18.75 -3.91
CA SER A 59 1.72 -19.33 -5.21
C SER A 59 0.33 -19.92 -5.19
N LEU A 60 -0.52 -19.46 -6.10
CA LEU A 60 -1.89 -19.94 -6.31
C LEU A 60 -1.93 -21.23 -7.14
N GLN A 61 -0.75 -21.78 -7.47
CA GLN A 61 -0.57 -23.09 -8.08
C GLN A 61 0.17 -24.03 -7.09
N PRO A 62 -0.28 -25.29 -6.93
CA PRO A 62 0.42 -26.23 -6.08
C PRO A 62 1.69 -26.77 -6.75
N GLY A 63 2.66 -27.25 -5.96
CA GLY A 63 3.88 -27.89 -6.49
C GLY A 63 4.93 -26.94 -7.05
N THR A 64 4.78 -25.64 -6.84
CA THR A 64 5.72 -24.61 -7.31
C THR A 64 6.64 -24.16 -6.17
N PHE A 65 7.75 -23.48 -6.52
CA PHE A 65 8.68 -22.85 -5.57
C PHE A 65 9.11 -23.76 -4.39
N GLY A 66 9.36 -25.03 -4.71
CA GLY A 66 9.84 -26.04 -3.76
C GLY A 66 8.76 -26.71 -2.90
N ALA A 67 7.49 -26.32 -3.01
CA ALA A 67 6.40 -27.01 -2.33
C ALA A 67 6.13 -28.40 -2.96
N PRO A 68 5.65 -29.38 -2.17
CA PRO A 68 5.11 -30.64 -2.69
C PRO A 68 3.99 -30.41 -3.72
N SER A 69 3.78 -31.38 -4.62
CA SER A 69 2.81 -31.28 -5.72
C SER A 69 1.35 -31.08 -5.30
N ASP A 70 1.02 -31.33 -4.03
CA ASP A 70 -0.30 -31.16 -3.41
C ASP A 70 -0.32 -30.03 -2.36
N ARG A 71 0.66 -29.12 -2.40
CA ARG A 71 0.81 -28.00 -1.47
C ARG A 71 1.10 -26.70 -2.19
N PHE A 72 0.71 -25.60 -1.56
CA PHE A 72 0.84 -24.24 -2.08
C PHE A 72 1.96 -23.54 -1.33
N ALA A 73 2.92 -22.99 -2.07
CA ALA A 73 4.09 -22.35 -1.50
C ALA A 73 3.75 -20.97 -0.91
N TRP A 74 3.82 -20.82 0.41
CA TRP A 74 3.93 -19.54 1.10
C TRP A 74 5.41 -19.29 1.39
N ARG A 75 5.98 -18.25 0.77
CA ARG A 75 7.39 -17.89 0.90
C ARG A 75 7.54 -16.46 1.39
N GLN A 76 8.57 -16.21 2.16
CA GLN A 76 8.86 -14.87 2.68
C GLN A 76 10.32 -14.49 2.47
N ARG A 77 10.57 -13.21 2.29
CA ARG A 77 11.93 -12.66 2.27
C ARG A 77 11.92 -11.23 2.77
N VAL A 78 12.90 -10.90 3.60
CA VAL A 78 13.21 -9.50 3.90
C VAL A 78 13.94 -8.90 2.71
N ILE A 79 13.52 -7.72 2.31
CA ILE A 79 14.16 -6.95 1.26
C ILE A 79 15.54 -6.56 1.75
N ASP A 80 16.54 -7.22 1.19
CA ASP A 80 17.94 -7.08 1.55
C ASP A 80 18.56 -5.80 0.96
N SER A 81 17.96 -4.66 1.31
CA SER A 81 18.29 -3.33 0.80
C SER A 81 19.51 -2.72 1.48
N PRO A 82 20.10 -1.66 0.91
CA PRO A 82 21.14 -0.88 1.59
C PRO A 82 20.70 -0.42 2.99
N SER A 83 19.46 0.06 3.15
CA SER A 83 18.92 0.48 4.44
C SER A 83 18.94 -0.66 5.47
N ALA A 84 18.43 -1.84 5.08
CA ALA A 84 18.37 -3.00 5.95
C ALA A 84 19.78 -3.47 6.37
N ARG A 85 20.74 -3.49 5.44
CA ARG A 85 22.14 -3.88 5.72
C ARG A 85 22.87 -2.90 6.62
N LEU A 86 22.71 -1.60 6.38
CA LEU A 86 23.31 -0.56 7.21
C LEU A 86 22.78 -0.65 8.65
N ARG A 87 21.45 -0.80 8.81
CA ARG A 87 20.82 -0.98 10.13
C ARG A 87 21.27 -2.27 10.81
N ALA A 88 21.38 -3.38 10.09
CA ALA A 88 21.87 -4.63 10.66
C ALA A 88 23.33 -4.55 11.13
N LYS A 89 24.21 -3.85 10.39
CA LYS A 89 25.62 -3.69 10.77
C LYS A 89 25.83 -2.68 11.91
N ARG A 90 25.01 -1.63 11.98
CA ARG A 90 25.13 -0.54 12.98
C ARG A 90 23.78 -0.17 13.60
N PRO A 91 23.08 -1.09 14.28
CA PRO A 91 21.77 -0.79 14.86
C PRO A 91 21.85 0.29 15.94
N ASP A 92 23.03 0.49 16.54
CA ASP A 92 23.31 1.47 17.58
C ASP A 92 23.16 2.93 17.15
N VAL A 93 23.17 3.22 15.84
CA VAL A 93 23.04 4.58 15.30
C VAL A 93 21.69 4.86 14.62
N PHE A 94 20.75 3.92 14.69
CA PHE A 94 19.40 4.09 14.14
C PHE A 94 18.41 4.39 15.26
N GLU A 95 17.56 5.38 15.04
CA GLU A 95 16.52 5.80 15.98
C GLU A 95 15.16 5.81 15.28
N ALA A 96 14.18 5.10 15.85
CA ALA A 96 12.81 5.13 15.37
C ALA A 96 12.12 6.41 15.84
N THR A 97 11.58 7.17 14.90
CA THR A 97 10.89 8.45 15.14
C THR A 97 9.42 8.35 14.73
N MET A 98 8.66 9.45 14.90
CA MET A 98 7.28 9.53 14.44
C MET A 98 7.12 9.61 12.90
N ILE A 99 8.22 9.75 12.16
CA ILE A 99 8.21 9.87 10.68
C ILE A 99 9.11 8.84 9.98
N GLY A 100 9.48 7.76 10.67
CA GLY A 100 10.37 6.73 10.15
C GLY A 100 11.64 6.53 10.99
N VAL A 101 12.56 5.71 10.50
CA VAL A 101 13.81 5.39 11.18
C VAL A 101 14.94 6.25 10.62
N GLN A 102 15.60 7.01 11.48
CA GLN A 102 16.67 7.96 11.12
C GLN A 102 18.03 7.47 11.62
N SER A 103 19.10 7.92 10.96
CA SER A 103 20.49 7.64 11.32
C SER A 103 21.43 8.71 10.76
N PRO A 104 22.72 8.71 11.11
CA PRO A 104 23.72 9.54 10.44
C PRO A 104 23.85 9.25 8.93
N PHE A 105 23.46 8.06 8.45
CA PHE A 105 23.42 7.74 7.02
C PHE A 105 22.29 8.49 6.29
N GLY A 106 21.23 8.84 7.01
CA GLY A 106 19.99 9.40 6.49
C GLY A 106 18.76 8.63 7.00
N VAL A 107 17.70 8.56 6.20
CA VAL A 107 16.41 7.95 6.58
C VAL A 107 16.19 6.63 5.85
N VAL A 108 15.74 5.61 6.58
CA VAL A 108 15.48 4.26 6.03
C VAL A 108 14.39 4.32 4.96
N ASN A 109 14.71 3.76 3.79
CA ASN A 109 13.70 3.36 2.80
C ASN A 109 13.20 1.95 3.14
N SER A 110 12.05 1.86 3.81
CA SER A 110 11.49 0.56 4.23
C SER A 110 10.99 -0.28 3.07
N ALA A 111 10.51 0.33 1.98
CA ALA A 111 9.96 -0.36 0.81
C ALA A 111 8.96 -1.48 1.14
N ASN A 112 8.06 -1.23 2.11
CA ASN A 112 7.24 -2.25 2.77
C ASN A 112 5.72 -2.07 2.59
N THR A 113 5.27 -1.00 1.92
CA THR A 113 3.84 -0.64 1.85
C THR A 113 3.11 -1.45 0.81
N ALA A 114 3.48 -1.31 -0.47
CA ALA A 114 2.74 -1.94 -1.56
C ALA A 114 3.63 -2.62 -2.60
N PRO A 115 3.21 -3.80 -3.11
CA PRO A 115 3.82 -4.40 -4.28
C PRO A 115 3.24 -3.78 -5.56
N LEU A 116 4.07 -3.57 -6.56
CA LEU A 116 3.70 -3.08 -7.88
C LEU A 116 4.30 -3.99 -8.96
N PRO A 117 3.52 -4.94 -9.50
CA PRO A 117 3.90 -5.71 -10.67
C PRO A 117 3.96 -4.82 -11.92
N TRP A 118 5.01 -4.98 -12.73
CA TRP A 118 5.14 -4.38 -14.05
C TRP A 118 5.62 -5.44 -15.04
N GLY A 119 4.66 -6.12 -15.66
CA GLY A 119 4.92 -7.26 -16.51
C GLY A 119 5.47 -8.42 -15.69
N ASP A 120 6.71 -8.81 -15.99
CA ASP A 120 7.44 -9.84 -15.22
C ASP A 120 8.40 -9.21 -14.17
N ARG A 121 8.34 -7.90 -13.94
CA ARG A 121 9.11 -7.19 -12.89
C ARG A 121 8.24 -6.97 -11.67
N LEU A 122 8.85 -6.94 -10.49
CA LEU A 122 8.17 -6.66 -9.23
C LEU A 122 8.88 -5.52 -8.50
N PHE A 123 8.09 -4.54 -8.07
CA PHE A 123 8.56 -3.46 -7.23
C PHE A 123 7.87 -3.50 -5.88
N THR A 124 8.52 -2.98 -4.85
CA THR A 124 7.90 -2.64 -3.57
C THR A 124 8.11 -1.16 -3.28
N THR A 125 7.12 -0.56 -2.63
CA THR A 125 7.02 0.90 -2.51
C THR A 125 6.79 1.32 -1.06
N TRP A 126 6.95 2.62 -0.81
CA TRP A 126 6.84 3.24 0.49
C TRP A 126 6.51 4.73 0.32
N ASP A 127 5.76 5.32 1.24
CA ASP A 127 5.32 6.72 1.18
C ASP A 127 6.48 7.72 1.27
N VAL A 128 7.61 7.32 1.86
CA VAL A 128 8.77 8.20 2.05
C VAL A 128 10.09 7.59 1.55
N GLY A 129 10.04 6.90 0.40
CA GLY A 129 11.21 6.30 -0.21
C GLY A 129 11.05 5.98 -1.70
N ARG A 130 12.16 5.71 -2.38
CA ARG A 130 12.14 5.34 -3.81
C ARG A 130 11.51 3.95 -3.99
N PRO A 131 10.72 3.71 -5.06
CA PRO A 131 10.33 2.36 -5.44
C PRO A 131 11.57 1.47 -5.56
N THR A 132 11.45 0.23 -5.09
CA THR A 132 12.54 -0.74 -5.02
C THR A 132 12.21 -1.96 -5.86
N GLU A 133 13.04 -2.29 -6.85
CA GLU A 133 12.87 -3.50 -7.64
C GLU A 133 13.36 -4.71 -6.84
N ILE A 134 12.57 -5.78 -6.84
CA ILE A 134 12.94 -7.08 -6.27
C ILE A 134 12.71 -8.19 -7.30
N ASP A 135 13.45 -9.28 -7.17
CA ASP A 135 13.30 -10.44 -8.03
C ASP A 135 12.01 -11.21 -7.67
N PRO A 136 11.07 -11.45 -8.60
CA PRO A 136 9.80 -12.09 -8.29
C PRO A 136 9.91 -13.53 -7.74
N VAL A 137 11.02 -14.23 -8.04
CA VAL A 137 11.23 -15.64 -7.66
C VAL A 137 11.90 -15.76 -6.30
N THR A 138 12.99 -15.03 -6.10
CA THR A 138 13.83 -15.07 -4.89
C THR A 138 13.42 -14.02 -3.86
N LEU A 139 12.63 -13.02 -4.27
CA LEU A 139 12.24 -11.84 -3.49
C LEU A 139 13.46 -11.01 -3.02
N GLY A 140 14.61 -11.19 -3.69
CA GLY A 140 15.85 -10.49 -3.39
C GLY A 140 15.86 -9.06 -3.94
N PHE A 141 16.53 -8.15 -3.23
CA PHE A 141 16.74 -6.77 -3.66
C PHE A 141 17.54 -6.70 -4.97
N LEU A 142 17.11 -5.84 -5.89
CA LEU A 142 17.80 -5.62 -7.17
C LEU A 142 18.27 -4.18 -7.36
N GLY A 143 17.56 -3.19 -6.85
CA GLY A 143 17.93 -1.78 -6.97
C GLY A 143 16.78 -0.82 -6.65
N GLU A 144 17.11 0.41 -6.29
CA GLU A 144 16.12 1.49 -6.15
C GLU A 144 15.95 2.25 -7.48
N VAL A 145 14.76 2.79 -7.71
CA VAL A 145 14.41 3.51 -8.95
C VAL A 145 15.03 4.91 -8.97
N GLY A 146 15.96 5.13 -9.90
CA GLY A 146 16.60 6.42 -10.16
C GLY A 146 17.65 6.81 -9.12
N HIS A 147 18.72 7.48 -9.56
CA HIS A 147 19.77 7.98 -8.66
C HIS A 147 19.28 9.17 -7.83
N ARG A 148 19.84 9.40 -6.64
CA ARG A 148 19.30 10.40 -5.69
C ARG A 148 19.25 11.83 -6.21
N ASP A 149 20.15 12.18 -7.15
CA ASP A 149 20.21 13.52 -7.76
C ASP A 149 19.11 13.76 -8.81
N GLN A 150 18.34 12.72 -9.15
CA GLN A 150 17.20 12.77 -10.04
C GLN A 150 15.87 12.95 -9.27
N TRP A 151 15.94 12.92 -7.94
CA TRP A 151 14.81 13.16 -7.04
C TRP A 151 14.99 14.51 -6.31
N GLN A 152 13.96 14.93 -5.56
CA GLN A 152 14.00 16.07 -4.65
C GLN A 152 13.96 15.56 -3.20
N PRO A 153 15.12 15.34 -2.55
CA PRO A 153 15.18 14.89 -1.17
C PRO A 153 14.64 15.94 -0.20
N PHE A 154 13.85 15.49 0.78
CA PHE A 154 13.43 16.30 1.91
C PHE A 154 14.53 16.29 2.99
N GLU A 155 15.51 17.19 2.84
CA GLU A 155 16.71 17.22 3.68
C GLU A 155 16.65 18.34 4.74
N VAL A 156 16.20 18.00 5.96
CA VAL A 156 16.24 18.90 7.14
C VAL A 156 17.45 18.66 8.06
N MET A 157 18.17 17.58 7.82
CA MET A 157 19.40 17.13 8.49
C MET A 157 20.27 16.41 7.45
N PRO A 158 21.60 16.31 7.63
CA PRO A 158 22.46 15.62 6.67
C PRO A 158 21.98 14.18 6.36
N GLN A 159 21.79 13.88 5.08
CA GLN A 159 21.39 12.55 4.57
C GLN A 159 22.38 12.10 3.48
N PRO A 160 23.64 11.77 3.84
CA PRO A 160 24.70 11.54 2.86
C PRO A 160 24.51 10.27 2.02
N VAL A 161 23.77 9.29 2.52
CA VAL A 161 23.65 7.96 1.88
C VAL A 161 22.20 7.55 1.65
N LEU A 162 21.31 7.80 2.61
CA LEU A 162 19.91 7.37 2.55
C LEU A 162 18.99 8.60 2.46
N PRO A 163 18.58 9.04 1.24
CA PRO A 163 17.74 10.22 1.07
C PRO A 163 16.29 9.96 1.49
N LEU A 164 15.69 10.92 2.19
CA LEU A 164 14.25 10.95 2.44
C LEU A 164 13.53 11.50 1.20
N ILE A 165 12.88 10.61 0.44
CA ILE A 165 12.09 10.98 -0.74
C ILE A 165 10.61 10.90 -0.38
N MET A 166 9.95 12.04 -0.21
CA MET A 166 8.50 12.07 -0.01
C MET A 166 7.79 11.73 -1.34
N SER A 167 7.28 10.50 -1.47
CA SER A 167 6.65 9.96 -2.67
C SER A 167 5.28 9.36 -2.36
N THR A 168 4.76 8.50 -3.23
CA THR A 168 3.52 7.74 -3.03
C THR A 168 3.85 6.25 -2.89
N ALA A 169 3.10 5.56 -2.05
CA ALA A 169 3.14 4.10 -2.01
C ALA A 169 2.42 3.45 -3.21
N HIS A 170 1.55 4.16 -3.92
CA HIS A 170 0.82 3.61 -5.06
C HIS A 170 1.15 4.34 -6.38
N PRO A 171 2.39 4.19 -6.90
CA PRO A 171 2.66 4.57 -8.27
C PRO A 171 1.88 3.69 -9.25
N VAL A 172 1.68 4.18 -10.48
CA VAL A 172 0.88 3.49 -11.50
C VAL A 172 1.70 3.20 -12.74
N ILE A 173 1.48 2.02 -13.34
CA ILE A 173 2.05 1.66 -14.64
C ILE A 173 1.07 2.07 -15.74
N ASP A 174 1.49 2.93 -16.67
CA ASP A 174 0.67 3.34 -17.81
C ASP A 174 0.75 2.30 -18.94
N PRO A 175 -0.35 1.61 -19.27
CA PRO A 175 -0.31 0.53 -20.26
C PRO A 175 -0.11 1.04 -21.70
N ASP A 176 -0.46 2.29 -22.00
CA ASP A 176 -0.31 2.85 -23.36
C ASP A 176 1.12 3.34 -23.61
N ARG A 177 1.81 3.76 -22.53
CA ARG A 177 3.15 4.37 -22.60
C ARG A 177 4.27 3.43 -22.16
N ASP A 178 3.93 2.37 -21.43
CA ASP A 178 4.86 1.46 -20.76
C ASP A 178 5.84 2.23 -19.87
N VAL A 179 5.29 3.01 -18.93
CA VAL A 179 6.06 3.81 -17.97
C VAL A 179 5.46 3.70 -16.58
N MET A 180 6.28 3.91 -15.56
CA MET A 180 5.83 4.19 -14.21
C MET A 180 5.62 5.69 -14.04
N TRP A 181 4.43 6.08 -13.60
CA TRP A 181 4.15 7.40 -13.05
C TRP A 181 4.18 7.33 -11.52
N THR A 182 4.83 8.29 -10.90
CA THR A 182 4.86 8.48 -9.44
C THR A 182 4.92 9.99 -9.13
N VAL A 183 5.06 10.35 -7.87
CA VAL A 183 5.18 11.74 -7.44
C VAL A 183 6.33 11.93 -6.48
N ASN A 184 6.75 13.18 -6.33
CA ASN A 184 7.65 13.63 -5.29
C ASN A 184 7.16 14.98 -4.73
N THR A 185 6.95 15.07 -3.42
CA THR A 185 6.56 16.32 -2.77
C THR A 185 7.74 16.94 -2.01
N LEU A 186 7.89 18.26 -2.10
CA LEU A 186 8.91 19.00 -1.35
C LEU A 186 8.26 20.24 -0.74
N TRP A 187 8.18 20.29 0.60
CA TRP A 187 7.44 21.34 1.32
C TRP A 187 6.01 21.55 0.79
N GLY A 188 5.34 20.44 0.43
CA GLY A 188 4.01 20.42 -0.17
C GLY A 188 3.98 20.64 -1.68
N GLN A 189 5.01 21.23 -2.31
CA GLN A 189 5.03 21.40 -3.77
C GLN A 189 5.03 20.04 -4.48
N LEU A 190 4.01 19.83 -5.33
CA LEU A 190 3.86 18.60 -6.10
C LEU A 190 4.79 18.59 -7.32
N HIS A 191 5.47 17.45 -7.50
CA HIS A 191 6.16 17.09 -8.73
C HIS A 191 5.63 15.75 -9.23
N VAL A 192 5.35 15.65 -10.53
CA VAL A 192 5.10 14.35 -11.19
C VAL A 192 6.43 13.78 -11.64
N VAL A 193 6.65 12.49 -11.43
CA VAL A 193 7.84 11.74 -11.80
C VAL A 193 7.47 10.65 -12.79
N ARG A 194 8.27 10.49 -13.85
CA ARG A 194 8.14 9.47 -14.89
C ARG A 194 9.40 8.63 -14.96
N TRP A 195 9.22 7.33 -15.14
CA TRP A 195 10.31 6.41 -15.42
C TRP A 195 9.90 5.39 -16.48
N ASP A 196 10.73 5.22 -17.50
CA ASP A 196 10.46 4.27 -18.60
C ASP A 196 10.95 2.84 -18.29
N GLY A 197 11.36 2.59 -17.04
CA GLY A 197 11.80 1.30 -16.57
C GLY A 197 13.30 1.08 -16.72
N GLU A 198 14.02 2.01 -17.36
CA GLU A 198 15.46 2.04 -17.52
C GLU A 198 16.00 3.47 -17.37
N GLY A 199 17.32 3.66 -17.30
CA GLY A 199 17.91 4.99 -17.29
C GLY A 199 17.46 5.92 -16.13
N PRO A 200 17.60 7.25 -16.31
CA PRO A 200 17.29 8.23 -15.28
C PRO A 200 15.78 8.53 -15.17
N VAL A 201 15.31 8.85 -13.97
CA VAL A 201 13.94 9.36 -13.79
C VAL A 201 13.82 10.80 -14.30
N GLN A 202 12.64 11.15 -14.80
CA GLN A 202 12.27 12.49 -15.23
C GLN A 202 11.23 13.06 -14.27
N TRP A 203 11.23 14.37 -14.06
CA TRP A 203 10.27 15.00 -13.16
C TRP A 203 9.82 16.37 -13.66
N TRP A 204 8.63 16.82 -13.23
CA TRP A 204 8.07 18.13 -13.56
C TRP A 204 7.39 18.74 -12.33
N PRO A 205 7.73 19.97 -11.91
CA PRO A 205 6.95 20.68 -10.91
C PRO A 205 5.58 21.05 -11.47
N ILE A 206 4.52 20.86 -10.69
CA ILE A 206 3.16 21.15 -11.14
C ILE A 206 2.75 22.55 -10.68
N GLU A 207 2.39 23.40 -11.63
CA GLU A 207 2.13 24.82 -11.38
C GLU A 207 0.97 25.01 -10.39
N GLY A 208 1.26 25.66 -9.26
CA GLY A 208 0.25 25.99 -8.24
C GLY A 208 -0.29 24.80 -7.45
N ALA A 209 0.25 23.59 -7.64
CA ALA A 209 -0.17 22.40 -6.89
C ALA A 209 0.60 22.24 -5.59
N ILE A 210 -0.10 22.40 -4.46
CA ILE A 210 0.42 22.27 -3.11
C ILE A 210 -0.39 21.21 -2.38
N ILE A 211 0.28 20.16 -1.93
CA ILE A 211 -0.27 19.10 -1.09
C ILE A 211 -0.15 19.53 0.38
N PRO A 212 -1.27 19.77 1.09
CA PRO A 212 -1.25 20.25 2.47
C PRO A 212 -0.78 19.21 3.50
N GLN A 213 -0.98 17.92 3.24
CA GLN A 213 -0.67 16.84 4.18
C GLN A 213 0.33 15.85 3.59
N SER A 214 -0.10 14.99 2.67
CA SER A 214 0.72 13.92 2.08
C SER A 214 0.11 13.39 0.78
N VAL A 215 0.83 12.55 0.04
CA VAL A 215 0.27 11.78 -1.09
C VAL A 215 0.50 10.30 -0.84
N HIS A 216 -0.54 9.57 -0.46
CA HIS A 216 -0.46 8.12 -0.27
C HIS A 216 -0.65 7.37 -1.59
N THR A 217 -1.71 7.72 -2.32
CA THR A 217 -2.12 7.10 -3.58
C THR A 217 -2.01 8.09 -4.72
N ILE A 218 -1.74 7.64 -5.94
CA ILE A 218 -2.12 8.33 -7.18
C ILE A 218 -2.93 7.39 -8.06
N THR A 219 -3.72 7.94 -8.99
CA THR A 219 -4.36 7.15 -10.03
C THR A 219 -4.20 7.81 -11.40
N GLN A 220 -4.61 7.12 -12.44
CA GLN A 220 -4.58 7.63 -13.81
C GLN A 220 -5.86 7.29 -14.56
N THR A 221 -6.12 8.08 -15.59
CA THR A 221 -6.92 7.70 -16.75
C THR A 221 -6.00 7.57 -17.96
N ARG A 222 -6.53 7.31 -19.16
CA ARG A 222 -5.76 7.26 -20.40
C ARG A 222 -4.95 8.54 -20.62
N ASN A 223 -5.56 9.70 -20.36
CA ASN A 223 -4.96 11.00 -20.65
C ASN A 223 -4.51 11.81 -19.43
N TRP A 224 -4.88 11.39 -18.21
CA TRP A 224 -4.67 12.19 -17.01
C TRP A 224 -3.98 11.40 -15.90
N ILE A 225 -3.18 12.09 -15.10
CA ILE A 225 -2.76 11.67 -13.77
C ILE A 225 -3.62 12.43 -12.76
N VAL A 226 -4.11 11.73 -11.75
CA VAL A 226 -4.92 12.27 -10.66
C VAL A 226 -4.13 12.15 -9.37
N VAL A 227 -3.91 13.28 -8.71
CA VAL A 227 -3.20 13.35 -7.42
C VAL A 227 -4.08 14.09 -6.43
N ALA A 228 -4.44 13.45 -5.33
CA ALA A 228 -5.23 14.00 -4.25
C ALA A 228 -4.41 14.07 -2.95
N ASP A 229 -4.72 15.07 -2.11
CA ASP A 229 -4.21 15.13 -0.75
C ASP A 229 -4.70 13.92 0.06
N CYS A 230 -3.81 13.32 0.84
CA CYS A 230 -4.12 12.22 1.73
C CYS A 230 -4.09 12.68 3.19
N ALA A 231 -5.04 12.20 3.98
CA ALA A 231 -5.21 12.52 5.38
C ALA A 231 -4.12 11.94 6.31
N PHE A 232 -2.83 12.09 5.98
CA PHE A 232 -1.70 11.85 6.88
C PHE A 232 -1.02 13.18 7.19
N LYS A 233 -1.57 13.90 8.17
CA LYS A 233 -1.02 15.19 8.56
C LYS A 233 0.24 15.02 9.41
N VAL A 234 1.30 15.70 8.98
CA VAL A 234 2.54 15.82 9.74
C VAL A 234 2.72 17.27 10.17
N GLU A 235 2.59 17.52 11.48
CA GLU A 235 2.82 18.86 12.04
C GLU A 235 4.31 19.05 12.40
N PRO A 236 4.89 20.24 12.26
CA PRO A 236 6.32 20.47 12.52
C PRO A 236 6.81 20.01 13.90
N GLN A 237 5.97 20.14 14.95
CA GLN A 237 6.33 19.68 16.28
C GLN A 237 6.48 18.16 16.37
N VAL A 238 5.73 17.39 15.58
CA VAL A 238 5.81 15.92 15.53
C VAL A 238 7.19 15.47 15.05
N LEU A 239 7.81 16.22 14.13
CA LEU A 239 9.18 15.99 13.66
C LEU A 239 10.22 16.10 14.77
N SER A 240 9.91 16.84 15.84
CA SER A 240 10.75 17.02 17.02
C SER A 240 10.28 16.21 18.25
N GLY A 241 9.37 15.25 18.05
CA GLY A 241 8.82 14.39 19.12
C GLY A 241 7.68 15.02 19.94
N GLY A 242 7.13 16.14 19.50
CA GLY A 242 5.93 16.75 20.07
C GLY A 242 4.65 16.00 19.69
N GLU A 243 3.55 16.28 20.41
CA GLU A 243 2.24 15.68 20.12
C GLU A 243 1.54 16.34 18.93
N ARG A 244 0.68 15.56 18.27
CA ARG A 244 -0.35 16.06 17.35
C ARG A 244 -1.33 16.93 18.11
N THR A 245 -1.69 18.07 17.52
CA THR A 245 -2.63 19.04 18.10
C THR A 245 -3.83 19.34 17.22
N GLU A 246 -3.76 18.99 15.94
CA GLU A 246 -4.88 19.14 15.01
C GLU A 246 -5.25 17.80 14.37
N PRO A 247 -6.54 17.53 14.09
CA PRO A 247 -6.94 16.39 13.28
C PRO A 247 -6.45 16.57 11.83
N ASN A 248 -6.56 15.51 11.04
CA ASN A 248 -6.38 15.60 9.59
C ASN A 248 -7.32 16.65 8.97
N ASN A 249 -6.95 17.20 7.82
CA ASN A 249 -7.83 18.12 7.11
C ASN A 249 -9.05 17.33 6.60
N TYR A 250 -10.26 17.87 6.76
CA TYR A 250 -11.51 17.17 6.39
C TYR A 250 -11.62 16.89 4.90
N GLY A 251 -11.00 17.71 4.09
CA GLY A 251 -10.89 17.54 2.65
C GLY A 251 -9.61 18.19 2.18
N GLY A 252 -9.37 18.11 0.88
CA GLY A 252 -8.19 18.69 0.29
C GLY A 252 -8.23 18.71 -1.23
N PRO A 253 -7.14 19.22 -1.83
CA PRO A 253 -7.08 19.40 -3.26
C PRO A 253 -7.01 18.06 -4.00
N VAL A 254 -7.62 18.04 -5.19
CA VAL A 254 -7.47 17.01 -6.22
C VAL A 254 -6.95 17.69 -7.48
N TYR A 255 -5.78 17.26 -7.95
CA TYR A 255 -5.11 17.78 -9.14
C TYR A 255 -5.25 16.81 -10.30
N LEU A 256 -5.65 17.33 -11.46
CA LEU A 256 -5.67 16.61 -12.73
C LEU A 256 -4.56 17.16 -13.63
N ILE A 257 -3.60 16.31 -13.99
CA ILE A 257 -2.44 16.65 -14.80
C ILE A 257 -2.51 15.91 -16.13
N ARG A 258 -2.39 16.65 -17.24
CA ARG A 258 -2.38 16.09 -18.60
C ARG A 258 -1.07 15.36 -18.89
N LYS A 259 -1.15 14.10 -19.31
CA LYS A 259 0.04 13.30 -19.67
C LYS A 259 0.76 13.85 -20.90
N ASP A 260 0.03 14.27 -21.92
CA ASP A 260 0.62 14.89 -23.12
C ASP A 260 1.30 16.23 -22.83
N ALA A 261 0.81 17.00 -21.86
CA ALA A 261 1.46 18.23 -21.41
C ALA A 261 2.81 17.93 -20.72
N LEU A 262 2.88 16.87 -19.91
CA LEU A 262 4.15 16.39 -19.33
C LEU A 262 5.13 15.97 -20.43
N GLU A 263 4.67 15.16 -21.38
CA GLU A 263 5.51 14.64 -22.49
C GLU A 263 5.98 15.74 -23.45
N ALA A 264 5.18 16.79 -23.65
CA ALA A 264 5.55 17.94 -24.47
C ALA A 264 6.49 18.93 -23.76
N THR A 265 6.63 18.82 -22.45
CA THR A 265 7.40 19.75 -21.62
C THR A 265 8.75 19.14 -21.25
N ALA A 266 9.84 19.90 -21.37
CA ALA A 266 11.15 19.41 -20.97
C ALA A 266 11.18 19.08 -19.45
N PRO A 267 11.80 17.96 -19.02
CA PRO A 267 11.94 17.64 -17.60
C PRO A 267 12.53 18.82 -16.79
N GLY A 268 12.00 19.02 -15.59
CA GLY A 268 12.34 20.12 -14.68
C GLY A 268 11.62 21.44 -14.99
N GLN A 269 10.86 21.54 -16.09
CA GLN A 269 10.05 22.72 -16.38
C GLN A 269 8.62 22.58 -15.82
N PRO A 270 7.99 23.68 -15.36
CA PRO A 270 6.65 23.63 -14.80
C PRO A 270 5.58 23.15 -15.81
N VAL A 271 4.59 22.41 -15.31
CA VAL A 271 3.45 21.91 -16.10
C VAL A 271 2.14 22.31 -15.42
N PRO A 272 1.15 22.85 -16.15
CA PRO A 272 -0.13 23.27 -15.58
C PRO A 272 -0.99 22.06 -15.19
N CYS A 273 -1.90 22.28 -14.23
CA CYS A 273 -2.92 21.32 -13.82
C CYS A 273 -4.30 21.98 -13.67
N SER A 274 -5.35 21.16 -13.63
CA SER A 274 -6.65 21.56 -13.09
C SER A 274 -6.71 21.19 -11.61
N ALA A 275 -7.23 22.09 -10.77
CA ALA A 275 -7.36 21.88 -9.34
C ALA A 275 -8.83 21.87 -8.93
N PHE A 276 -9.18 20.94 -8.04
CA PHE A 276 -10.50 20.76 -7.46
C PHE A 276 -10.36 20.56 -5.96
N GLU A 277 -11.47 20.64 -5.22
CA GLU A 277 -11.52 20.31 -3.80
C GLU A 277 -12.50 19.16 -3.60
N LEU A 278 -12.13 18.21 -2.75
CA LEU A 278 -12.98 17.07 -2.39
C LEU A 278 -12.93 16.80 -0.88
N ALA A 279 -14.06 16.37 -0.35
CA ALA A 279 -14.24 15.94 1.03
C ALA A 279 -15.23 14.75 1.06
N PRO A 280 -15.20 13.88 2.08
CA PRO A 280 -14.31 13.91 3.25
C PRO A 280 -12.89 13.39 2.94
N GLU A 281 -12.10 13.10 3.96
CA GLU A 281 -10.71 12.64 3.90
C GLU A 281 -10.50 11.54 2.84
N MET A 282 -9.48 11.70 2.00
CA MET A 282 -9.15 10.77 0.91
C MET A 282 -7.93 9.91 1.28
N ASN A 283 -7.92 8.65 0.84
CA ASN A 283 -6.76 7.78 1.01
C ASN A 283 -6.48 6.96 -0.26
N HIS A 284 -7.33 5.97 -0.57
CA HIS A 284 -7.25 5.20 -1.81
C HIS A 284 -8.30 5.69 -2.80
N TYR A 285 -7.95 5.73 -4.07
CA TYR A 285 -8.86 6.17 -5.12
C TYR A 285 -8.41 5.67 -6.48
N TYR A 286 -9.38 5.41 -7.36
CA TYR A 286 -9.17 4.64 -8.58
C TYR A 286 -9.96 5.24 -9.75
N GLY A 287 -9.22 5.70 -10.75
CA GLY A 287 -9.74 6.31 -11.97
C GLY A 287 -10.24 5.26 -12.94
N VAL A 288 -11.34 5.55 -13.62
CA VAL A 288 -11.75 4.79 -14.82
C VAL A 288 -10.75 5.14 -15.93
N TYR A 289 -10.07 4.13 -16.48
CA TYR A 289 -8.99 4.35 -17.44
C TYR A 289 -9.50 4.98 -18.73
N ASP A 290 -10.67 4.55 -19.22
CA ASP A 290 -11.34 5.25 -20.32
C ASP A 290 -11.97 6.55 -19.79
N ASP A 291 -11.47 7.68 -20.28
CA ASP A 291 -11.92 9.02 -19.92
C ASP A 291 -12.69 9.72 -21.05
N SER A 292 -13.14 8.97 -22.07
CA SER A 292 -13.87 9.51 -23.21
C SER A 292 -15.20 10.18 -22.82
N ASP A 293 -15.86 9.70 -21.76
CA ASP A 293 -17.08 10.27 -21.17
C ASP A 293 -16.81 11.18 -19.95
N GLY A 294 -15.55 11.55 -19.75
CA GLY A 294 -15.06 12.39 -18.65
C GLY A 294 -14.26 11.61 -17.60
N ILE A 295 -13.64 12.35 -16.68
CA ILE A 295 -12.70 11.78 -15.71
C ILE A 295 -13.49 11.32 -14.50
N GLN A 296 -13.72 10.01 -14.39
CA GLN A 296 -14.40 9.40 -13.23
C GLN A 296 -13.38 8.77 -12.30
N VAL A 297 -13.54 9.02 -11.00
CA VAL A 297 -12.67 8.50 -9.95
C VAL A 297 -13.53 8.02 -8.79
N LEU A 298 -13.33 6.77 -8.39
CA LEU A 298 -13.88 6.23 -7.15
C LEU A 298 -12.94 6.61 -6.00
N PHE A 299 -13.46 7.18 -4.92
CA PHE A 299 -12.72 7.51 -3.71
C PHE A 299 -13.18 6.63 -2.57
N GLU A 300 -12.22 5.97 -1.95
CA GLU A 300 -12.39 5.27 -0.69
C GLU A 300 -11.99 6.20 0.46
N HIS A 301 -12.99 6.83 1.08
CA HIS A 301 -12.74 7.82 2.10
C HIS A 301 -12.28 7.19 3.41
N THR A 302 -11.54 7.99 4.18
CA THR A 302 -10.97 7.63 5.48
C THR A 302 -11.46 8.60 6.55
N GLU A 303 -12.75 8.96 6.46
CA GLU A 303 -13.41 9.96 7.30
C GLU A 303 -13.19 9.65 8.78
N ASN A 304 -12.63 10.62 9.50
CA ASN A 304 -12.31 10.50 10.93
C ASN A 304 -11.44 9.28 11.31
N SER A 305 -10.58 8.81 10.41
CA SER A 305 -9.50 7.87 10.75
C SER A 305 -8.16 8.60 10.86
N ASP A 306 -7.20 7.98 11.54
CA ASP A 306 -5.90 8.57 11.77
C ASP A 306 -4.82 7.50 11.87
N ILE A 307 -4.28 7.14 10.70
CA ILE A 307 -3.28 6.08 10.66
C ILE A 307 -1.90 6.53 11.16
N ALA A 308 -1.68 7.83 11.38
CA ALA A 308 -0.42 8.35 11.92
C ALA A 308 -0.39 8.29 13.45
N MET A 309 -1.54 8.14 14.10
CA MET A 309 -1.65 8.00 15.56
C MET A 309 -1.70 6.52 15.97
N ALA A 310 -0.58 6.03 16.49
CA ALA A 310 -0.48 4.70 17.07
C ALA A 310 -0.90 4.66 18.56
N GLN A 311 -1.40 3.50 19.01
CA GLN A 311 -1.66 3.20 20.42
C GLN A 311 -0.37 3.20 21.26
N ARG A 312 -0.44 3.76 22.46
CA ARG A 312 0.70 3.95 23.37
C ARG A 312 0.46 3.32 24.75
N PRO A 313 1.52 3.06 25.54
CA PRO A 313 1.34 2.55 26.89
C PRO A 313 0.49 3.52 27.73
N GLY A 314 -0.57 2.99 28.35
CA GLY A 314 -1.50 3.77 29.17
C GLY A 314 -2.66 4.41 28.40
N ASP A 315 -2.73 4.25 27.07
CA ASP A 315 -3.93 4.64 26.32
C ASP A 315 -5.14 3.82 26.78
N VAL A 316 -6.31 4.45 26.64
CA VAL A 316 -7.63 3.90 26.95
C VAL A 316 -8.46 3.96 25.68
N ASP A 317 -9.22 2.89 25.41
CA ASP A 317 -10.03 2.76 24.21
C ASP A 317 -11.36 3.56 24.26
N ALA A 318 -12.15 3.50 23.19
CA ALA A 318 -13.40 4.25 23.05
C ALA A 318 -14.44 3.89 24.10
N LEU A 319 -14.36 2.68 24.68
CA LEU A 319 -15.27 2.19 25.73
C LEU A 319 -14.74 2.43 27.15
N GLY A 320 -13.57 3.08 27.29
CA GLY A 320 -12.99 3.37 28.60
C GLY A 320 -12.17 2.20 29.19
N ARG A 321 -11.80 1.22 28.37
CA ARG A 321 -11.00 0.05 28.78
C ARG A 321 -9.50 0.32 28.51
N PRO A 322 -8.57 -0.19 29.34
CA PRO A 322 -7.15 -0.11 29.02
C PRO A 322 -6.84 -0.79 27.68
N CYS A 323 -6.05 -0.15 26.82
CA CYS A 323 -5.59 -0.77 25.58
C CYS A 323 -4.70 -1.98 25.90
N ASP A 324 -4.84 -3.05 25.10
CA ASP A 324 -4.08 -4.28 25.26
C ASP A 324 -2.61 -4.05 24.87
N PRO A 325 -1.62 -4.42 25.72
CA PRO A 325 -0.20 -4.29 25.38
C PRO A 325 0.21 -4.97 24.06
N ALA A 326 -0.52 -6.01 23.62
CA ALA A 326 -0.26 -6.67 22.35
C ALA A 326 -0.59 -5.81 21.11
N LEU A 327 -1.39 -4.76 21.28
CA LEU A 327 -1.78 -3.82 20.21
C LEU A 327 -1.01 -2.49 20.29
N MET A 328 0.02 -2.41 21.13
CA MET A 328 0.88 -1.22 21.19
C MET A 328 1.55 -0.96 19.84
N GLY A 329 1.36 0.23 19.30
CA GLY A 329 1.79 0.58 17.95
C GLY A 329 0.67 0.48 16.90
N LEU A 330 -0.45 -0.18 17.19
CA LEU A 330 -1.57 -0.27 16.24
C LEU A 330 -2.12 1.14 15.94
N TYR A 331 -2.35 1.42 14.67
CA TYR A 331 -2.88 2.71 14.22
C TYR A 331 -4.34 2.91 14.62
N GLY A 332 -4.79 4.17 14.63
CA GLY A 332 -6.15 4.55 14.97
C GLY A 332 -7.17 4.13 13.91
N PHE A 333 -8.17 3.35 14.30
CA PHE A 333 -9.25 2.94 13.39
C PHE A 333 -10.22 4.09 13.10
N PRO A 334 -10.99 4.02 11.99
CA PRO A 334 -12.00 5.01 11.65
C PRO A 334 -13.04 5.18 12.77
N MET A 335 -13.38 6.44 13.06
CA MET A 335 -14.41 6.79 14.05
C MET A 335 -15.77 7.09 13.43
N SER A 336 -15.88 6.95 12.10
CA SER A 336 -17.09 7.08 11.29
C SER A 336 -17.28 5.84 10.42
N PRO A 337 -18.52 5.55 9.95
CA PRO A 337 -18.75 4.47 8.99
C PRO A 337 -17.96 4.69 7.71
N ASP A 338 -17.62 3.61 7.02
CA ASP A 338 -16.90 3.71 5.75
C ASP A 338 -17.77 4.40 4.70
N ARG A 339 -17.14 5.30 3.93
CA ARG A 339 -17.75 5.99 2.80
C ARG A 339 -16.95 5.74 1.54
N THR A 340 -17.63 5.35 0.48
CA THR A 340 -17.06 5.29 -0.87
C THR A 340 -17.87 6.18 -1.79
N THR A 341 -17.23 7.03 -2.59
CA THR A 341 -17.91 7.90 -3.56
C THR A 341 -17.40 7.69 -4.97
N LEU A 342 -18.26 7.88 -5.97
CA LEU A 342 -17.86 7.98 -7.37
C LEU A 342 -18.03 9.43 -7.80
N VAL A 343 -16.95 10.05 -8.25
CA VAL A 343 -16.92 11.47 -8.59
C VAL A 343 -16.44 11.63 -10.03
N GLN A 344 -17.12 12.50 -10.78
CA GLN A 344 -16.72 12.89 -12.12
C GLN A 344 -16.22 14.34 -12.14
N PHE A 345 -15.06 14.55 -12.76
CA PHE A 345 -14.46 15.86 -12.95
C PHE A 345 -14.52 16.29 -14.42
N ASP A 346 -14.83 17.56 -14.64
CA ASP A 346 -14.72 18.21 -15.94
C ASP A 346 -13.73 19.39 -15.85
N PRO A 347 -12.47 19.20 -16.30
CA PRO A 347 -11.44 20.24 -16.24
C PRO A 347 -11.72 21.42 -17.17
N SER A 348 -12.59 21.27 -18.19
CA SER A 348 -12.91 22.36 -19.11
C SER A 348 -13.88 23.37 -18.51
N THR A 349 -14.76 22.91 -17.61
CA THR A 349 -15.76 23.76 -16.94
C THR A 349 -15.47 23.99 -15.46
N GLY A 350 -14.54 23.23 -14.87
CA GLY A 350 -14.29 23.22 -13.43
C GLY A 350 -15.38 22.51 -12.62
N LYS A 351 -16.27 21.75 -13.28
CA LYS A 351 -17.39 21.08 -12.61
C LYS A 351 -16.96 19.77 -11.95
N VAL A 352 -17.40 19.57 -10.71
CA VAL A 352 -17.34 18.29 -10.00
C VAL A 352 -18.76 17.75 -9.86
N THR A 353 -18.96 16.47 -10.21
CA THR A 353 -20.27 15.81 -10.10
C THR A 353 -20.13 14.56 -9.24
N HIS A 354 -20.78 14.56 -8.09
CA HIS A 354 -20.96 13.37 -7.28
C HIS A 354 -21.98 12.44 -7.95
N ARG A 355 -21.55 11.23 -8.34
CA ARG A 355 -22.35 10.29 -9.12
C ARG A 355 -23.08 9.29 -8.23
N ALA A 356 -22.36 8.70 -7.29
CA ALA A 356 -22.86 7.64 -6.42
C ALA A 356 -22.09 7.64 -5.08
N GLU A 357 -22.70 7.06 -4.05
CA GLU A 357 -22.11 6.88 -2.73
C GLU A 357 -22.58 5.57 -2.10
N SER A 358 -21.64 4.88 -1.46
CA SER A 358 -21.90 3.78 -0.53
C SER A 358 -21.59 4.24 0.89
N LEU A 359 -22.59 4.16 1.77
CA LEU A 359 -22.51 4.47 3.19
C LEU A 359 -23.59 3.67 3.92
N ASP A 360 -23.18 2.75 4.79
CA ASP A 360 -24.11 2.00 5.65
C ASP A 360 -23.58 1.95 7.09
N PRO A 361 -24.06 2.86 7.96
CA PRO A 361 -23.63 2.95 9.36
C PRO A 361 -23.93 1.70 10.19
N GLN A 362 -24.81 0.80 9.75
CA GLN A 362 -25.11 -0.42 10.50
C GLN A 362 -24.11 -1.53 10.21
N ARG A 363 -23.35 -1.44 9.12
CA ARG A 363 -22.63 -2.60 8.56
C ARG A 363 -21.20 -2.30 8.15
N LEU A 364 -20.96 -1.20 7.44
CA LEU A 364 -19.69 -0.92 6.78
C LEU A 364 -18.79 -0.09 7.70
N TRP A 365 -17.86 -0.78 8.36
CA TRP A 365 -16.92 -0.19 9.32
C TRP A 365 -15.51 -0.74 9.10
N THR A 366 -14.53 0.16 9.22
CA THR A 366 -13.10 -0.17 9.13
C THR A 366 -12.77 -0.93 7.85
N ARG A 367 -13.00 -0.29 6.70
CA ARG A 367 -12.52 -0.79 5.41
C ARG A 367 -11.00 -0.87 5.47
N GLN A 368 -10.46 -2.07 5.29
CA GLN A 368 -9.02 -2.29 5.28
C GLN A 368 -8.49 -1.99 3.87
N LEU A 369 -8.77 -2.88 2.91
CA LEU A 369 -8.34 -2.75 1.52
C LEU A 369 -9.37 -3.32 0.55
N ASN A 370 -9.02 -3.30 -0.73
CA ASN A 370 -9.89 -3.67 -1.84
C ASN A 370 -9.19 -4.55 -2.86
N ALA A 371 -10.01 -5.19 -3.68
CA ALA A 371 -9.61 -5.97 -4.83
C ALA A 371 -10.45 -5.56 -6.04
N MET A 372 -9.80 -5.38 -7.18
CA MET A 372 -10.45 -5.05 -8.45
C MET A 372 -9.60 -5.54 -9.62
N ASP A 373 -10.20 -5.54 -10.80
CA ASP A 373 -9.52 -5.89 -12.04
C ASP A 373 -8.58 -4.78 -12.51
N TRP A 374 -7.29 -4.99 -12.26
CA TRP A 374 -6.20 -4.08 -12.64
C TRP A 374 -5.80 -4.17 -14.12
N SER A 375 -6.45 -5.01 -14.93
CA SER A 375 -6.22 -5.01 -16.38
C SER A 375 -6.64 -3.69 -17.01
N THR A 376 -6.03 -3.34 -18.15
CA THR A 376 -6.41 -2.14 -18.90
C THR A 376 -7.88 -2.18 -19.28
N GLU A 377 -8.38 -3.35 -19.67
CA GLU A 377 -9.77 -3.60 -20.04
C GLU A 377 -10.72 -3.42 -18.85
N GLY A 378 -10.41 -4.06 -17.72
CA GLY A 378 -11.20 -3.95 -16.49
C GLY A 378 -11.22 -2.53 -15.94
N MET A 379 -10.08 -1.84 -15.94
CA MET A 379 -10.02 -0.43 -15.53
C MET A 379 -10.68 0.52 -16.52
N SER A 380 -10.77 0.16 -17.81
CA SER A 380 -11.48 0.96 -18.83
C SER A 380 -13.00 0.87 -18.67
N ASN A 381 -13.52 -0.28 -18.24
CA ASN A 381 -14.95 -0.49 -17.99
C ASN A 381 -15.17 -1.32 -16.71
N PRO A 382 -14.95 -0.73 -15.53
CA PRO A 382 -15.00 -1.48 -14.28
C PRO A 382 -16.45 -1.79 -13.90
N VAL A 383 -16.70 -3.02 -13.44
CA VAL A 383 -18.03 -3.54 -13.10
C VAL A 383 -18.16 -3.77 -11.59
N SER A 384 -17.18 -4.42 -10.97
CA SER A 384 -17.19 -4.76 -9.54
C SER A 384 -16.01 -4.17 -8.79
N HIS A 385 -16.26 -3.79 -7.54
CA HIS A 385 -15.27 -3.33 -6.57
C HIS A 385 -15.40 -4.16 -5.30
N HIS A 386 -14.40 -4.97 -4.98
CA HIS A 386 -14.45 -5.82 -3.80
C HIS A 386 -13.74 -5.15 -2.63
N LEU A 387 -14.35 -5.20 -1.45
CA LEU A 387 -13.86 -4.58 -0.23
C LEU A 387 -13.80 -5.61 0.89
N VAL A 388 -12.84 -5.45 1.79
CA VAL A 388 -12.86 -6.13 3.08
C VAL A 388 -12.99 -5.11 4.21
N HIS A 389 -13.92 -5.38 5.12
CA HIS A 389 -14.21 -4.56 6.30
C HIS A 389 -13.87 -5.36 7.54
N GLN A 390 -13.27 -4.72 8.55
CA GLN A 390 -12.93 -5.36 9.83
C GLN A 390 -14.05 -5.22 10.87
N GLY A 391 -15.12 -4.51 10.52
CA GLY A 391 -16.24 -4.22 11.39
C GLY A 391 -15.92 -3.11 12.40
N TRP A 392 -16.89 -2.84 13.27
CA TRP A 392 -16.77 -1.87 14.34
C TRP A 392 -15.88 -2.44 15.46
N ARG A 393 -14.69 -1.86 15.64
CA ARG A 393 -13.68 -2.30 16.61
C ARG A 393 -13.28 -1.14 17.53
N PRO A 394 -14.06 -0.84 18.58
CA PRO A 394 -13.81 0.31 19.45
C PRO A 394 -12.51 0.18 20.26
N GLU A 395 -11.93 -1.03 20.38
CA GLU A 395 -10.63 -1.24 21.03
C GLU A 395 -9.46 -0.59 20.26
N ALA A 396 -9.62 -0.34 18.96
CA ALA A 396 -8.63 0.33 18.12
C ALA A 396 -8.78 1.86 18.05
N ILE A 397 -9.75 2.41 18.77
CA ILE A 397 -10.02 3.85 18.83
C ILE A 397 -9.66 4.34 20.22
N THR A 398 -8.65 5.20 20.36
CA THR A 398 -8.21 5.70 21.67
C THR A 398 -8.98 6.96 22.08
N GLN A 399 -9.11 7.21 23.39
CA GLN A 399 -9.65 8.47 23.91
C GLN A 399 -8.82 9.68 23.47
N ARG A 400 -7.51 9.50 23.26
CA ARG A 400 -6.61 10.54 22.73
C ARG A 400 -7.00 10.92 21.30
N LEU A 401 -7.30 9.93 20.46
CA LEU A 401 -7.78 10.16 19.10
C LEU A 401 -9.16 10.85 19.11
N LEU A 402 -10.08 10.38 19.96
CA LEU A 402 -11.40 11.01 20.12
C LEU A 402 -11.32 12.45 20.61
N ALA A 403 -10.38 12.77 21.50
CA ALA A 403 -10.15 14.12 21.98
C ALA A 403 -9.60 15.04 20.87
N LEU A 404 -8.76 14.51 19.97
CA LEU A 404 -8.20 15.27 18.85
C LEU A 404 -9.26 15.63 17.80
N TYR A 405 -10.16 14.70 17.48
CA TYR A 405 -11.20 14.91 16.46
C TYR A 405 -12.46 15.58 17.02
N GLY A 406 -12.75 15.43 18.31
CA GLY A 406 -13.83 16.11 19.02
C GLY A 406 -15.17 15.96 18.31
N ASP A 407 -15.81 17.10 18.02
CA ASP A 407 -17.16 17.18 17.44
C ASP A 407 -17.24 16.70 15.97
N ARG A 408 -16.11 16.37 15.32
CA ARG A 408 -16.14 15.73 13.98
C ARG A 408 -16.70 14.32 14.01
N VAL A 409 -16.66 13.66 15.17
CA VAL A 409 -17.09 12.28 15.33
C VAL A 409 -18.56 12.24 15.75
N ASP A 410 -19.44 11.82 14.85
CA ASP A 410 -20.83 11.55 15.16
C ASP A 410 -21.00 10.17 15.81
N ARG A 411 -20.94 10.16 17.14
CA ARG A 411 -21.09 8.94 17.94
C ARG A 411 -22.50 8.34 17.89
N THR A 412 -23.50 9.05 17.35
CA THR A 412 -24.86 8.50 17.20
C THR A 412 -24.94 7.45 16.10
N LEU A 413 -23.93 7.40 15.22
CA LEU A 413 -23.79 6.38 14.19
C LEU A 413 -23.15 5.09 14.70
N TRP A 414 -22.52 5.10 15.89
CA TRP A 414 -21.80 3.94 16.40
C TRP A 414 -22.74 2.79 16.73
N PRO A 415 -22.43 1.56 16.26
CA PRO A 415 -23.11 0.37 16.71
C PRO A 415 -23.00 0.19 18.23
N GLU A 416 -24.05 -0.35 18.85
CA GLU A 416 -24.06 -0.66 20.29
C GLU A 416 -23.05 -1.77 20.65
N GLU A 417 -22.83 -2.70 19.74
CA GLU A 417 -21.92 -3.85 19.87
C GLU A 417 -20.94 -3.91 18.69
N GLU A 418 -19.81 -4.59 18.88
CA GLU A 418 -18.86 -4.88 17.79
C GLU A 418 -19.56 -5.62 16.64
N THR A 419 -19.30 -5.22 15.40
CA THR A 419 -19.91 -5.84 14.20
C THR A 419 -18.94 -6.80 13.52
N PRO A 420 -19.41 -7.86 12.85
CA PRO A 420 -18.50 -8.81 12.19
C PRO A 420 -17.73 -8.17 11.04
N PRO A 421 -16.54 -8.70 10.69
CA PRO A 421 -15.86 -8.37 9.45
C PRO A 421 -16.68 -8.84 8.24
N LEU A 422 -16.53 -8.15 7.11
CA LEU A 422 -17.29 -8.43 5.90
C LEU A 422 -16.37 -8.52 4.68
N VAL A 423 -16.66 -9.43 3.75
CA VAL A 423 -16.23 -9.36 2.36
C VAL A 423 -17.41 -8.81 1.56
N VAL A 424 -17.22 -7.72 0.82
CA VAL A 424 -18.32 -6.99 0.16
C VAL A 424 -17.96 -6.75 -1.30
N THR A 425 -18.95 -6.88 -2.19
CA THR A 425 -18.85 -6.42 -3.59
C THR A 425 -19.78 -5.24 -3.81
N LEU A 426 -19.24 -4.15 -4.36
CA LEU A 426 -20.00 -3.02 -4.87
C LEU A 426 -20.07 -3.07 -6.40
N GLU A 427 -21.21 -2.68 -6.97
CA GLU A 427 -21.28 -2.30 -8.39
C GLU A 427 -20.58 -0.96 -8.61
N ARG A 428 -19.71 -0.86 -9.62
CA ARG A 428 -18.83 0.30 -9.85
C ARG A 428 -19.52 1.59 -10.26
N GLN A 429 -20.70 1.52 -10.87
CA GLN A 429 -21.40 2.71 -11.37
C GLN A 429 -22.25 3.39 -10.30
N ASP A 430 -22.98 2.58 -9.51
CA ASP A 430 -23.95 3.08 -8.53
C ASP A 430 -23.51 2.86 -7.07
N LEU A 431 -22.39 2.15 -6.85
CA LEU A 431 -21.85 1.81 -5.53
C LEU A 431 -22.83 1.07 -4.60
N THR A 432 -23.76 0.35 -5.22
CA THR A 432 -24.70 -0.53 -4.52
C THR A 432 -23.97 -1.81 -4.08
N VAL A 433 -24.24 -2.26 -2.85
CA VAL A 433 -23.78 -3.57 -2.38
C VAL A 433 -24.56 -4.65 -3.14
N THR A 434 -23.86 -5.44 -3.95
CA THR A 434 -24.46 -6.51 -4.76
C THR A 434 -24.32 -7.88 -4.12
N SER A 435 -23.29 -8.09 -3.32
CA SER A 435 -23.01 -9.35 -2.63
C SER A 435 -22.14 -9.10 -1.41
N GLU A 436 -22.33 -9.90 -0.36
CA GLU A 436 -21.59 -9.76 0.90
C GLU A 436 -21.53 -11.08 1.67
N TYR A 437 -20.43 -11.29 2.39
CA TYR A 437 -20.21 -12.44 3.25
C TYR A 437 -19.72 -12.02 4.63
N GLU A 438 -20.34 -12.58 5.67
CA GLU A 438 -19.98 -12.34 7.07
C GLU A 438 -18.89 -13.32 7.51
N LEU A 439 -17.77 -12.77 8.00
CA LEU A 439 -16.66 -13.55 8.56
C LEU A 439 -16.83 -13.74 10.07
N ALA A 440 -16.01 -14.60 10.68
CA ALA A 440 -16.04 -14.77 12.12
C ALA A 440 -15.65 -13.47 12.85
N MET A 441 -16.22 -13.22 14.03
CA MET A 441 -16.02 -11.97 14.77
C MET A 441 -14.55 -11.62 15.06
N ASP A 442 -13.73 -12.64 15.24
CA ASP A 442 -12.29 -12.56 15.55
C ASP A 442 -11.40 -12.62 14.30
N ASP A 443 -11.99 -12.73 13.10
CA ASP A 443 -11.24 -12.62 11.85
C ASP A 443 -10.79 -11.18 11.60
N PHE A 444 -9.63 -11.07 10.98
CA PHE A 444 -9.06 -9.81 10.54
C PHE A 444 -8.68 -9.94 9.06
N PRO A 445 -9.65 -9.74 8.14
CA PRO A 445 -9.38 -9.79 6.72
C PRO A 445 -8.49 -8.62 6.30
N SER A 446 -7.55 -8.88 5.41
CA SER A 446 -6.67 -7.85 4.88
C SER A 446 -6.11 -8.25 3.52
N SER A 447 -5.64 -7.27 2.73
CA SER A 447 -4.86 -7.50 1.52
C SER A 447 -5.54 -8.41 0.49
N PRO A 448 -6.83 -8.19 0.14
CA PRO A 448 -7.46 -9.00 -0.87
C PRO A 448 -6.85 -8.72 -2.25
N ILE A 449 -6.90 -9.69 -3.15
CA ILE A 449 -6.60 -9.50 -4.58
C ILE A 449 -7.75 -10.03 -5.43
N PHE A 450 -7.90 -9.47 -6.63
CA PHE A 450 -8.71 -10.06 -7.67
C PHE A 450 -7.82 -10.86 -8.61
N VAL A 451 -8.26 -12.06 -8.98
CA VAL A 451 -7.62 -12.89 -9.99
C VAL A 451 -8.62 -13.14 -11.11
N PRO A 452 -8.37 -12.62 -12.33
CA PRO A 452 -9.25 -12.84 -13.47
C PRO A 452 -9.36 -14.33 -13.83
N ARG A 453 -10.50 -14.73 -14.41
CA ARG A 453 -10.64 -16.05 -15.04
C ARG A 453 -9.88 -16.10 -16.36
N ASP A 454 -9.17 -17.20 -16.61
CA ASP A 454 -8.43 -17.46 -17.86
C ASP A 454 -7.54 -16.29 -18.36
N PRO A 455 -6.63 -15.75 -17.52
CA PRO A 455 -5.78 -14.63 -17.91
C PRO A 455 -4.80 -14.99 -19.03
N ASP A 456 -4.21 -13.99 -19.67
CA ASP A 456 -3.21 -14.16 -20.74
C ASP A 456 -3.80 -14.75 -22.03
N ALA A 457 -5.06 -14.41 -22.31
CA ALA A 457 -5.72 -14.78 -23.55
C ALA A 457 -5.16 -13.98 -24.75
N ALA A 458 -5.14 -14.60 -25.94
CA ALA A 458 -4.65 -13.93 -27.13
C ALA A 458 -5.55 -12.75 -27.54
N GLY A 459 -4.97 -11.56 -27.66
CA GLY A 459 -5.67 -10.35 -28.12
C GLY A 459 -6.17 -9.42 -27.01
N THR A 460 -5.92 -9.74 -25.74
CA THR A 460 -6.16 -8.86 -24.58
C THR A 460 -4.83 -8.55 -23.87
N SER A 461 -4.85 -7.62 -22.93
CA SER A 461 -3.73 -7.44 -22.00
C SER A 461 -3.52 -8.72 -21.19
N ARG A 462 -2.26 -8.99 -20.81
CA ARG A 462 -1.90 -10.21 -20.07
C ARG A 462 -2.61 -10.36 -18.71
N TYR A 463 -3.20 -9.29 -18.20
CA TYR A 463 -3.91 -9.25 -16.93
C TYR A 463 -5.42 -9.39 -17.10
N ALA A 464 -5.96 -9.28 -18.31
CA ALA A 464 -7.38 -9.40 -18.55
C ALA A 464 -7.83 -10.86 -18.58
N GLY A 465 -9.01 -11.11 -18.02
CA GLY A 465 -9.71 -12.38 -18.15
C GLY A 465 -10.66 -12.45 -19.34
N SER A 466 -11.51 -13.48 -19.36
CA SER A 466 -12.55 -13.67 -20.38
C SER A 466 -13.61 -12.58 -20.40
N ASP A 467 -13.99 -12.05 -19.24
CA ASP A 467 -14.97 -10.97 -19.08
C ASP A 467 -14.45 -9.93 -18.07
N PRO A 468 -13.59 -9.00 -18.53
CA PRO A 468 -12.93 -8.03 -17.65
C PRO A 468 -13.92 -7.07 -16.96
N GLY A 469 -13.54 -6.58 -15.80
CA GLY A 469 -14.36 -5.66 -15.00
C GLY A 469 -14.47 -6.02 -13.52
N GLY A 470 -13.82 -7.10 -13.09
CA GLY A 470 -13.76 -7.52 -11.69
C GLY A 470 -14.84 -8.51 -11.27
N HIS A 471 -15.84 -8.79 -12.09
CA HIS A 471 -16.92 -9.73 -11.75
C HIS A 471 -16.64 -11.19 -12.18
N ASP A 472 -15.79 -11.42 -13.20
CA ASP A 472 -15.44 -12.77 -13.68
C ASP A 472 -14.05 -13.20 -13.22
N GLY A 473 -14.00 -13.88 -12.08
CA GLY A 473 -12.75 -14.34 -11.50
C GLY A 473 -12.91 -14.74 -10.04
N TRP A 474 -11.87 -14.48 -9.27
CA TRP A 474 -11.75 -14.88 -7.88
C TRP A 474 -11.32 -13.72 -7.01
N VAL A 475 -11.91 -13.59 -5.83
CA VAL A 475 -11.40 -12.72 -4.77
C VAL A 475 -10.65 -13.58 -3.77
N VAL A 476 -9.36 -13.32 -3.60
CA VAL A 476 -8.49 -14.09 -2.69
C VAL A 476 -8.19 -13.23 -1.48
N VAL A 477 -8.57 -13.69 -0.29
CA VAL A 477 -8.56 -12.90 0.96
C VAL A 477 -7.71 -13.60 2.03
N PRO A 478 -6.55 -13.03 2.38
CA PRO A 478 -5.83 -13.33 3.61
C PRO A 478 -6.67 -12.99 4.85
N ILE A 479 -6.78 -13.96 5.77
CA ILE A 479 -7.47 -13.80 7.05
C ILE A 479 -6.47 -14.04 8.18
N ILE A 480 -6.19 -12.98 8.95
CA ILE A 480 -5.36 -13.06 10.15
C ILE A 480 -6.27 -13.40 11.32
N ASN A 481 -5.89 -14.43 12.09
CA ASN A 481 -6.63 -14.88 13.26
C ASN A 481 -5.64 -15.55 14.24
N ASP A 482 -5.83 -15.36 15.54
CA ASP A 482 -4.98 -15.94 16.58
C ASP A 482 -5.05 -17.47 16.67
N ASP A 483 -6.14 -18.07 16.18
CA ASP A 483 -6.33 -19.52 16.08
C ASP A 483 -5.71 -20.11 14.79
N GLY A 484 -5.35 -19.25 13.83
CA GLY A 484 -4.59 -19.64 12.65
C GLY A 484 -4.85 -18.74 11.43
N PHE A 485 -3.77 -18.35 10.77
CA PHE A 485 -3.83 -17.68 9.48
C PHE A 485 -4.36 -18.62 8.39
N ARG A 486 -5.16 -18.06 7.49
CA ARG A 486 -5.67 -18.77 6.31
C ARG A 486 -5.87 -17.81 5.14
N VAL A 487 -5.99 -18.37 3.95
CA VAL A 487 -6.37 -17.64 2.74
C VAL A 487 -7.65 -18.25 2.20
N GLU A 488 -8.69 -17.43 2.08
CA GLU A 488 -9.99 -17.82 1.55
C GLU A 488 -10.16 -17.32 0.11
N VAL A 489 -10.77 -18.13 -0.73
CA VAL A 489 -11.07 -17.79 -2.13
C VAL A 489 -12.56 -17.73 -2.31
N PHE A 490 -13.05 -16.65 -2.88
CA PHE A 490 -14.45 -16.41 -3.21
C PHE A 490 -14.62 -16.33 -4.73
N ASP A 491 -15.79 -16.73 -5.23
CA ASP A 491 -16.18 -16.40 -6.59
C ASP A 491 -16.48 -14.89 -6.67
N ALA A 492 -15.83 -14.17 -7.57
CA ALA A 492 -15.97 -12.71 -7.65
C ALA A 492 -17.38 -12.27 -8.07
N GLY A 493 -18.12 -13.12 -8.78
CA GLY A 493 -19.49 -12.83 -9.20
C GLY A 493 -20.50 -12.88 -8.06
N ASP A 494 -20.18 -13.58 -6.97
CA ASP A 494 -21.02 -13.68 -5.78
C ASP A 494 -20.22 -14.09 -4.52
N VAL A 495 -19.56 -13.12 -3.88
CA VAL A 495 -18.79 -13.38 -2.65
C VAL A 495 -19.68 -13.91 -1.51
N GLY A 496 -20.96 -13.57 -1.51
CA GLY A 496 -21.95 -13.97 -0.49
C GLY A 496 -22.33 -15.44 -0.50
N SER A 497 -22.00 -16.17 -1.57
CA SER A 497 -22.03 -17.63 -1.55
C SER A 497 -20.99 -18.26 -0.61
N GLY A 498 -20.05 -17.46 -0.10
CA GLY A 498 -18.99 -17.87 0.80
C GLY A 498 -17.75 -18.42 0.07
N PRO A 499 -16.72 -18.81 0.82
CA PRO A 499 -15.47 -19.25 0.22
C PRO A 499 -15.63 -20.59 -0.51
N VAL A 500 -15.17 -20.64 -1.77
CA VAL A 500 -15.12 -21.86 -2.59
C VAL A 500 -13.95 -22.75 -2.21
N ALA A 501 -12.90 -22.18 -1.60
CA ALA A 501 -11.74 -22.89 -1.08
C ALA A 501 -11.05 -22.12 0.05
N THR A 502 -10.39 -22.86 0.95
CA THR A 502 -9.54 -22.29 2.00
C THR A 502 -8.19 -22.99 2.03
N LEU A 503 -7.11 -22.21 2.02
CA LEU A 503 -5.76 -22.67 2.31
C LEU A 503 -5.38 -22.33 3.75
N ALA A 504 -4.80 -23.29 4.46
CA ALA A 504 -4.23 -23.04 5.79
C ALA A 504 -3.05 -23.98 6.08
N GLU A 505 -2.26 -23.64 7.08
CA GLU A 505 -1.29 -24.54 7.72
C GLU A 505 -1.46 -24.45 9.25
N PRO A 506 -1.61 -25.59 9.97
CA PRO A 506 -1.91 -25.55 11.41
C PRO A 506 -0.89 -24.75 12.22
N GLY A 507 -1.40 -23.83 13.05
CA GLY A 507 -0.58 -23.00 13.94
C GLY A 507 0.19 -21.87 13.24
N MET A 508 0.06 -21.72 11.92
CA MET A 508 0.62 -20.60 11.18
C MET A 508 -0.01 -19.29 11.67
N LYS A 509 0.84 -18.30 11.95
CA LYS A 509 0.43 -16.93 12.27
C LYS A 509 1.19 -16.00 11.36
N VAL A 510 0.48 -15.09 10.73
CA VAL A 510 1.07 -14.03 9.90
C VAL A 510 0.86 -12.72 10.67
N PRO A 511 1.95 -12.03 11.06
CA PRO A 511 1.85 -10.70 11.66
C PRO A 511 1.29 -9.67 10.66
N PHE A 512 1.33 -8.41 11.05
CA PHE A 512 0.82 -7.30 10.30
C PHE A 512 1.28 -7.28 8.82
N ILE A 513 0.31 -7.21 7.91
CA ILE A 513 0.51 -7.09 6.46
C ILE A 513 -0.16 -5.82 5.95
N LEU A 514 0.33 -5.30 4.83
CA LEU A 514 -0.12 -4.04 4.24
C LEU A 514 -0.90 -4.27 2.95
N HIS A 515 -0.31 -3.99 1.78
CA HIS A 515 -0.99 -4.12 0.51
C HIS A 515 -0.54 -5.35 -0.26
N SER A 516 -1.37 -5.74 -1.21
CA SER A 516 -1.16 -6.89 -2.06
C SER A 516 -1.37 -6.57 -3.53
N ALA A 517 -0.77 -7.39 -4.38
CA ALA A 517 -1.00 -7.38 -5.81
C ALA A 517 -1.04 -8.82 -6.33
N TRP A 518 -1.86 -9.03 -7.35
CA TRP A 518 -1.79 -10.25 -8.15
C TRP A 518 -0.73 -10.09 -9.23
N MET A 519 0.12 -11.10 -9.37
CA MET A 519 1.07 -11.21 -10.47
C MET A 519 0.82 -12.52 -11.22
N LEU A 520 0.68 -12.47 -12.54
CA LEU A 520 0.34 -13.65 -13.35
C LEU A 520 1.35 -14.81 -13.18
N ARG A 521 2.63 -14.49 -13.04
CA ARG A 521 3.73 -15.44 -12.85
C ARG A 521 4.92 -14.76 -12.20
N ALA A 522 5.64 -15.46 -11.34
CA ALA A 522 6.95 -15.04 -10.86
C ALA A 522 8.04 -15.67 -11.74
N GLU A 523 8.73 -14.83 -12.52
CA GLU A 523 9.88 -15.19 -13.34
C GLU A 523 11.16 -14.57 -12.76
N PRO A 524 12.35 -15.21 -12.93
CA PRO A 524 13.60 -14.60 -12.51
C PRO A 524 13.81 -13.25 -13.18
N ALA A 525 14.38 -12.31 -12.44
CA ALA A 525 14.64 -10.98 -12.94
C ALA A 525 15.56 -11.03 -14.16
N GLN A 526 15.20 -10.27 -15.18
CA GLN A 526 16.02 -10.13 -16.37
C GLN A 526 17.31 -9.38 -16.04
N ASP A 527 18.40 -9.76 -16.72
CA ASP A 527 19.66 -9.02 -16.68
C ASP A 527 19.46 -7.66 -17.35
N ARG A 528 19.47 -6.61 -16.52
CA ARG A 528 19.21 -5.22 -16.92
C ARG A 528 20.08 -4.29 -16.09
N PRO A 529 20.50 -3.13 -16.64
CA PRO A 529 21.17 -2.11 -15.87
C PRO A 529 20.29 -1.65 -14.70
N ARG A 530 20.85 -1.67 -13.49
CA ARG A 530 20.19 -1.20 -12.27
C ARG A 530 21.13 -0.28 -11.52
N LEU A 531 20.55 0.65 -10.77
CA LEU A 531 21.32 1.51 -9.89
C LEU A 531 22.00 0.66 -8.82
N ARG A 532 23.33 0.75 -8.72
CA ARG A 532 24.08 0.11 -7.65
C ARG A 532 24.18 1.05 -6.47
N PHE A 533 24.18 0.49 -5.27
CA PHE A 533 24.36 1.29 -4.06
C PHE A 533 25.74 1.99 -4.02
N ALA A 534 26.78 1.39 -4.62
CA ALA A 534 28.09 2.01 -4.74
C ALA A 534 28.04 3.37 -5.48
N ASP A 535 27.13 3.52 -6.43
CA ASP A 535 27.00 4.74 -7.24
C ASP A 535 26.33 5.89 -6.44
N GLU A 536 25.73 5.61 -5.28
CA GLU A 536 25.06 6.59 -4.41
C GLU A 536 26.00 7.21 -3.35
N LEU A 537 27.25 6.73 -3.26
CA LEU A 537 28.19 7.09 -2.18
C LEU A 537 28.96 8.40 -2.41
N ALA A 538 28.50 9.27 -3.31
CA ALA A 538 29.18 10.53 -3.63
C ALA A 538 29.38 11.46 -2.42
N ARG A 539 28.48 11.39 -1.42
CA ARG A 539 28.51 12.19 -0.18
C ARG A 539 29.00 11.41 1.04
N VAL A 540 29.52 10.19 0.86
CA VAL A 540 29.92 9.32 1.99
C VAL A 540 30.99 9.95 2.90
N GLY A 541 31.81 10.86 2.38
CA GLY A 541 32.82 11.60 3.16
C GLY A 541 32.26 12.61 4.16
N GLU A 542 30.94 12.86 4.16
CA GLU A 542 30.26 13.63 5.21
C GLU A 542 30.02 12.79 6.49
N LEU A 543 30.19 11.47 6.42
CA LEU A 543 30.07 10.57 7.56
C LEU A 543 31.37 10.49 8.37
N PRO A 544 31.28 10.15 9.68
CA PRO A 544 32.41 9.62 10.43
C PRO A 544 33.08 8.44 9.71
N ASP A 545 34.42 8.34 9.79
CA ASP A 545 35.22 7.33 9.07
C ASP A 545 34.74 5.88 9.31
N ASP A 546 34.29 5.57 10.52
CA ASP A 546 33.79 4.24 10.86
C ASP A 546 32.47 3.92 10.15
N LEU A 547 31.57 4.91 10.01
CA LEU A 547 30.30 4.76 9.28
C LEU A 547 30.50 4.77 7.76
N ALA A 548 31.39 5.63 7.25
CA ALA A 548 31.75 5.65 5.83
C ALA A 548 32.28 4.29 5.36
N ARG A 549 33.13 3.65 6.18
CA ARG A 549 33.62 2.29 5.91
C ARG A 549 32.50 1.26 5.86
N VAL A 550 31.52 1.32 6.77
CA VAL A 550 30.35 0.43 6.75
C VAL A 550 29.54 0.62 5.46
N ALA A 551 29.34 1.84 4.98
CA ALA A 551 28.65 2.10 3.71
C ALA A 551 29.38 1.48 2.51
N HIS A 552 30.71 1.60 2.46
CA HIS A 552 31.52 0.94 1.42
C HIS A 552 31.49 -0.59 1.52
N GLU A 553 31.52 -1.16 2.73
CA GLU A 553 31.37 -2.60 2.94
C GLU A 553 30.01 -3.10 2.45
N VAL A 554 28.91 -2.40 2.78
CA VAL A 554 27.56 -2.75 2.29
C VAL A 554 27.47 -2.70 0.77
N ALA A 555 28.08 -1.68 0.14
CA ALA A 555 28.12 -1.58 -1.32
C ALA A 555 28.88 -2.75 -1.96
N ALA A 556 30.03 -3.14 -1.40
CA ALA A 556 30.78 -4.30 -1.88
C ALA A 556 30.01 -5.61 -1.67
N ASP A 557 29.41 -5.81 -0.49
CA ASP A 557 28.61 -7.00 -0.18
C ASP A 557 27.42 -7.15 -1.14
N LEU A 558 26.79 -6.04 -1.56
CA LEU A 558 25.68 -6.04 -2.53
C LEU A 558 26.16 -6.38 -3.94
N ASP A 559 27.25 -5.76 -4.40
CA ASP A 559 27.85 -6.03 -5.72
C ASP A 559 28.35 -7.48 -5.85
N GLU A 560 28.80 -8.10 -4.75
CA GLU A 560 29.25 -9.49 -4.71
C GLU A 560 28.12 -10.51 -4.47
N GLY A 561 26.89 -10.05 -4.20
CA GLY A 561 25.75 -10.92 -3.89
C GLY A 561 25.87 -11.66 -2.55
N VAL A 562 26.68 -11.15 -1.62
CA VAL A 562 26.81 -11.69 -0.26
C VAL A 562 25.51 -11.39 0.48
N PRO A 563 24.79 -12.39 1.03
CA PRO A 563 23.51 -12.14 1.72
C PRO A 563 23.72 -11.40 3.04
N ILE A 564 22.70 -10.68 3.51
CA ILE A 564 22.70 -10.10 4.86
C ILE A 564 22.97 -11.18 5.92
N GLY A 565 24.04 -10.99 6.69
CA GLY A 565 24.30 -11.77 7.90
C GLY A 565 23.31 -11.36 8.99
N ARG A 566 22.44 -12.27 9.40
CA ARG A 566 21.54 -12.08 10.55
C ARG A 566 22.01 -12.89 11.74
#